data_AF-A0A9X6U877-F1
#
_entry.id   AF-A0A9X6U877-F1
#
_cell.length_a   1.000
_cell.length_b   1.000
_cell.length_c   1.000
_cell.angle_alpha   90.00
_cell.angle_beta   90.00
_cell.angle_gamma   90.00
#
_symmetry.space_group_name_H-M   'P 1'
#
loop_
_entity.id
_entity.type
_entity.pdbx_description
1 polymer ?
#
loop_
_entity_poly.entity_id
_entity_poly.type
_entity_poly.pdbx_seq_one_letter_code
_entity_poly.pdbx_strand_id
1 'polypeptide(L)'
;MYKQVGKLPLTRESDDFIEYLEDCFITYISGLESICSATLETVITKKDLELVKDLCNGIINSLKEYYKGSPSKAFIEFRRVLINNVSIPNHFNDIKTLQNFDNEFLYKMRVGTDHVFTRKEMFHIPLELRGIVSTNRYSIPGLPCIYLGSTPLTCWEELNKPDLNTVQISVFKSDDISYIDLSTPPDVFIEKIIKKFNDFGTIMRKPLFADRLNEPNEVISYLIIWPLMAACSVRVKNTTDTFKPEYIIPQLLLQFIRYDGFFDGVMFSAK
;
A
#
# COMPACT_ATOMS: atom_id res chain seq x y z
N MET A 1 -0.07 -23.92 -2.91
CA MET A 1 0.34 -22.84 -3.84
C MET A 1 -0.31 -21.51 -3.48
N TYR A 2 -1.64 -21.32 -3.61
CA TYR A 2 -2.26 -19.99 -3.45
C TYR A 2 -2.35 -19.41 -2.02
N LYS A 3 -2.08 -20.19 -0.97
CA LYS A 3 -2.13 -19.70 0.43
C LYS A 3 -1.09 -18.61 0.75
N GLN A 4 0.01 -18.54 0.00
CA GLN A 4 1.08 -17.56 0.26
C GLN A 4 0.76 -16.17 -0.34
N VAL A 5 0.11 -16.11 -1.50
CA VAL A 5 -0.31 -14.84 -2.14
C VAL A 5 -1.67 -14.34 -1.63
N GLY A 6 -2.49 -15.21 -1.04
CA GLY A 6 -3.80 -14.82 -0.50
C GLY A 6 -3.77 -14.10 0.85
N LYS A 7 -2.58 -13.80 1.42
CA LYS A 7 -2.43 -13.17 2.73
C LYS A 7 -1.46 -12.01 2.67
N LEU A 8 -1.96 -10.80 2.87
CA LEU A 8 -1.13 -9.63 3.15
C LEU A 8 -1.21 -9.32 4.65
N PRO A 9 -0.11 -8.90 5.30
CA PRO A 9 1.22 -8.69 4.74
C PRO A 9 2.03 -9.98 4.53
N LEU A 10 2.91 -9.96 3.53
CA LEU A 10 3.74 -11.09 3.14
C LEU A 10 4.92 -11.30 4.09
N THR A 11 5.29 -12.55 4.33
CA THR A 11 6.49 -12.93 5.11
C THR A 11 7.44 -13.69 4.21
N ARG A 12 8.68 -13.22 4.10
CA ARG A 12 9.68 -13.82 3.23
C ARG A 12 10.57 -14.80 3.98
N GLU A 13 10.76 -15.97 3.38
CA GLU A 13 11.70 -16.98 3.86
C GLU A 13 13.08 -16.82 3.20
N SER A 14 13.14 -16.41 1.92
CA SER A 14 14.41 -16.18 1.21
C SER A 14 15.18 -14.96 1.75
N ASP A 15 16.51 -15.06 1.74
CA ASP A 15 17.42 -13.95 2.04
C ASP A 15 17.48 -12.94 0.90
N ASP A 16 17.29 -13.38 -0.35
CA ASP A 16 17.20 -12.48 -1.50
C ASP A 16 15.77 -11.92 -1.62
N PHE A 17 15.66 -10.60 -1.44
CA PHE A 17 14.38 -9.90 -1.49
C PHE A 17 13.82 -9.81 -2.92
N ILE A 18 14.68 -9.71 -3.93
CA ILE A 18 14.25 -9.64 -5.34
C ILE A 18 13.74 -11.00 -5.79
N GLU A 19 14.51 -12.06 -5.54
CA GLU A 19 14.11 -13.44 -5.87
C GLU A 19 12.77 -13.80 -5.21
N TYR A 20 12.61 -13.46 -3.92
CA TYR A 20 11.35 -13.68 -3.21
C TYR A 20 10.14 -13.01 -3.89
N LEU A 21 10.29 -11.75 -4.33
CA LEU A 21 9.22 -11.04 -5.01
C LEU A 21 8.96 -11.59 -6.41
N GLU A 22 10.01 -12.01 -7.14
CA GLU A 22 9.87 -12.68 -8.43
C GLU A 22 9.02 -13.95 -8.30
N ASP A 23 9.32 -14.82 -7.32
CA ASP A 23 8.55 -16.03 -7.05
C ASP A 23 7.09 -15.74 -6.67
N CYS A 24 6.88 -14.71 -5.85
CA CYS A 24 5.56 -14.23 -5.45
C CYS A 24 4.74 -13.80 -6.68
N PHE A 25 5.35 -13.00 -7.57
CA PHE A 25 4.71 -12.51 -8.78
C PHE A 25 4.45 -13.61 -9.80
N ILE A 26 5.37 -14.56 -9.98
CA ILE A 26 5.17 -15.74 -10.83
C ILE A 26 3.95 -16.53 -10.35
N THR A 27 3.87 -16.78 -9.04
CA THR A 27 2.74 -17.50 -8.42
C THR A 27 1.42 -16.76 -8.64
N TYR A 28 1.42 -15.43 -8.46
CA TYR A 28 0.25 -14.59 -8.65
C TYR A 28 -0.23 -14.59 -10.11
N ILE A 29 0.68 -14.35 -11.06
CA ILE A 29 0.39 -14.33 -12.50
C ILE A 29 -0.17 -15.68 -12.95
N SER A 30 0.42 -16.79 -12.53
CA SER A 30 -0.07 -18.14 -12.84
C SER A 30 -1.50 -18.38 -12.33
N GLY A 31 -1.83 -17.83 -11.15
CA GLY A 31 -3.20 -17.84 -10.62
C GLY A 31 -4.18 -17.07 -11.49
N LEU A 32 -3.80 -15.86 -11.92
CA LEU A 32 -4.63 -15.04 -12.80
C LEU A 32 -4.81 -15.66 -14.20
N GLU A 33 -3.76 -16.28 -14.75
CA GLU A 33 -3.82 -17.00 -16.03
C GLU A 33 -4.81 -18.17 -15.96
N SER A 34 -4.78 -18.91 -14.86
CA SER A 34 -5.72 -20.00 -14.61
C SER A 34 -7.16 -19.49 -14.58
N ILE A 35 -7.43 -18.38 -13.87
CA ILE A 35 -8.75 -17.74 -13.82
C ILE A 35 -9.18 -17.26 -15.22
N CYS A 36 -8.29 -16.55 -15.93
CA CYS A 36 -8.55 -16.04 -17.28
C CYS A 36 -8.93 -17.15 -18.27
N SER A 37 -8.38 -18.36 -18.09
CA SER A 37 -8.63 -19.51 -18.95
C SER A 37 -9.87 -20.34 -18.58
N ALA A 38 -10.31 -20.30 -17.31
CA ALA A 38 -11.31 -21.21 -16.77
C ALA A 38 -12.74 -20.65 -16.76
N THR A 39 -12.92 -19.32 -16.79
CA THR A 39 -14.23 -18.70 -16.59
C THR A 39 -14.96 -18.44 -17.92
N LEU A 40 -16.22 -18.90 -18.03
CA LEU A 40 -17.13 -18.64 -19.16
C LEU A 40 -17.47 -17.14 -19.31
N GLU A 41 -17.39 -16.38 -18.21
CA GLU A 41 -17.47 -14.92 -18.17
C GLU A 41 -16.09 -14.39 -17.77
N THR A 42 -15.46 -13.54 -18.58
CA THR A 42 -14.08 -13.09 -18.32
C THR A 42 -14.03 -12.06 -17.19
N VAL A 43 -13.71 -12.51 -15.96
CA VAL A 43 -13.46 -11.61 -14.81
C VAL A 43 -12.24 -10.72 -15.04
N ILE A 44 -11.22 -11.26 -15.71
CA ILE A 44 -10.00 -10.56 -16.11
C ILE A 44 -9.76 -10.80 -17.60
N THR A 45 -9.40 -9.76 -18.34
CA THR A 45 -9.09 -9.87 -19.77
C THR A 45 -7.61 -10.12 -20.01
N LYS A 46 -7.24 -10.50 -21.24
CA LYS A 46 -5.82 -10.58 -21.65
C LYS A 46 -5.11 -9.24 -21.49
N LYS A 47 -5.80 -8.12 -21.75
CA LYS A 47 -5.22 -6.78 -21.60
C LYS A 47 -4.88 -6.48 -20.14
N ASP A 48 -5.80 -6.81 -19.22
CA ASP A 48 -5.59 -6.62 -17.78
C ASP A 48 -4.42 -7.48 -17.27
N LEU A 49 -4.31 -8.71 -17.78
CA LEU A 49 -3.18 -9.58 -17.45
C LEU A 49 -1.84 -8.99 -17.92
N GLU A 50 -1.78 -8.36 -19.09
CA GLU A 50 -0.57 -7.66 -19.55
C GLU A 50 -0.22 -6.47 -18.66
N LEU A 51 -1.21 -5.74 -18.13
CA LEU A 51 -0.97 -4.67 -17.15
C LEU A 51 -0.35 -5.22 -15.86
N VAL A 52 -0.86 -6.34 -15.35
CA VAL A 52 -0.29 -7.03 -14.18
C VAL A 52 1.16 -7.46 -14.45
N LYS A 53 1.42 -8.05 -15.62
CA LYS A 53 2.76 -8.52 -16.01
C LYS A 53 3.76 -7.36 -16.11
N ASP A 54 3.38 -6.26 -16.77
CA ASP A 54 4.24 -5.07 -16.84
C ASP A 54 4.48 -4.46 -15.45
N LEU A 55 3.46 -4.41 -14.59
CA LEU A 55 3.59 -3.94 -13.21
C LEU A 55 4.59 -4.80 -12.41
N CYS A 56 4.43 -6.12 -12.41
CA CYS A 56 5.35 -7.04 -11.74
C CYS A 56 6.79 -6.86 -12.24
N ASN A 57 7.00 -6.87 -13.56
CA ASN A 57 8.32 -6.73 -14.17
C ASN A 57 8.95 -5.37 -13.84
N GLY A 58 8.17 -4.29 -13.90
CA GLY A 58 8.60 -2.94 -13.60
C GLY A 58 9.02 -2.75 -12.14
N ILE A 59 8.29 -3.33 -11.19
CA ILE A 59 8.66 -3.34 -9.77
C ILE A 59 10.02 -4.03 -9.58
N ILE A 60 10.21 -5.21 -10.18
CA ILE A 60 11.48 -5.95 -10.12
C ILE A 60 12.63 -5.18 -10.75
N ASN A 61 12.42 -4.57 -11.92
CA ASN A 61 13.43 -3.75 -12.59
C ASN A 61 13.82 -2.52 -11.74
N SER A 62 12.84 -1.89 -11.09
CA SER A 62 13.08 -0.78 -10.16
C SER A 62 13.96 -1.20 -8.99
N LEU A 63 13.71 -2.38 -8.40
CA LEU A 63 14.55 -2.95 -7.34
C LEU A 63 15.97 -3.23 -7.84
N LYS A 64 16.11 -3.83 -9.04
CA LYS A 64 17.41 -4.11 -9.65
C LYS A 64 18.22 -2.83 -9.89
N GLU A 65 17.60 -1.76 -10.38
CA GLU A 65 18.28 -0.46 -10.52
C GLU A 65 18.67 0.16 -9.18
N TYR A 66 17.85 -0.01 -8.14
CA TYR A 66 18.19 0.45 -6.79
C TYR A 66 19.41 -0.29 -6.24
N TYR A 67 19.46 -1.62 -6.39
CA TYR A 67 20.58 -2.47 -5.93
C TYR A 67 21.89 -2.16 -6.67
N LYS A 68 21.82 -1.66 -7.90
CA LYS A 68 22.97 -1.13 -8.65
C LYS A 68 23.47 0.23 -8.14
N GLY A 69 22.87 0.77 -7.07
CA GLY A 69 23.19 2.10 -6.55
C GLY A 69 22.67 3.24 -7.42
N SER A 70 21.61 3.01 -8.21
CA SER A 70 20.98 4.03 -9.07
C SER A 70 19.54 4.38 -8.64
N PRO A 71 19.32 4.99 -7.45
CA PRO A 71 17.98 5.35 -6.96
C PRO A 71 17.16 6.21 -7.93
N SER A 72 17.81 7.13 -8.66
CA SER A 72 17.11 7.95 -9.66
C SER A 72 16.56 7.13 -10.83
N LYS A 73 17.31 6.13 -11.32
CA LYS A 73 16.83 5.23 -12.38
C LYS A 73 15.73 4.31 -11.87
N ALA A 74 15.88 3.79 -10.65
CA ALA A 74 14.85 3.02 -9.98
C ALA A 74 13.53 3.80 -9.89
N PHE A 75 13.59 5.07 -9.51
CA PHE A 75 12.40 5.93 -9.45
C PHE A 75 11.79 6.21 -10.83
N ILE A 76 12.61 6.48 -11.85
CA ILE A 76 12.12 6.72 -13.22
C ILE A 76 11.36 5.50 -13.76
N GLU A 77 11.93 4.31 -13.59
CA GLU A 77 11.29 3.06 -14.00
C GLU A 77 10.02 2.80 -13.20
N PHE A 78 10.07 2.93 -11.87
CA PHE A 78 8.92 2.71 -11.01
C PHE A 78 7.76 3.66 -11.36
N ARG A 79 8.06 4.95 -11.56
CA ARG A 79 7.08 5.96 -11.96
C ARG A 79 6.45 5.64 -13.31
N ARG A 80 7.25 5.26 -14.32
CA ARG A 80 6.74 4.86 -15.65
C ARG A 80 5.72 3.74 -15.51
N VAL A 81 6.04 2.73 -14.72
CA VAL A 81 5.22 1.53 -14.55
C VAL A 81 3.93 1.85 -13.81
N LEU A 82 3.98 2.68 -12.75
CA LEU A 82 2.76 3.12 -12.07
C LEU A 82 1.84 3.93 -12.99
N ILE A 83 2.39 4.87 -13.77
CA ILE A 83 1.60 5.69 -14.70
C ILE A 83 0.91 4.82 -15.75
N ASN A 84 1.63 3.84 -16.30
CA ASN A 84 1.13 3.02 -17.39
C ASN A 84 0.10 1.97 -16.96
N ASN A 85 0.13 1.51 -15.70
CA ASN A 85 -0.66 0.36 -15.26
C ASN A 85 -1.66 0.69 -14.15
N VAL A 86 -1.29 1.57 -13.23
CA VAL A 86 -2.08 1.87 -12.01
C VAL A 86 -2.79 3.21 -12.12
N SER A 87 -2.13 4.24 -12.66
CA SER A 87 -2.69 5.60 -12.85
C SER A 87 -3.59 5.76 -14.07
N ILE A 88 -4.03 4.65 -14.67
CA ILE A 88 -5.11 4.69 -15.65
C ILE A 88 -6.37 5.18 -14.91
N PRO A 89 -7.10 6.19 -15.42
CA PRO A 89 -8.16 6.91 -14.67
C PRO A 89 -9.14 6.04 -13.89
N ASN A 90 -9.40 4.81 -14.35
CA ASN A 90 -10.38 3.93 -13.74
C ASN A 90 -9.82 3.08 -12.59
N HIS A 91 -8.56 2.64 -12.64
CA HIS A 91 -7.96 1.85 -11.55
C HIS A 91 -7.54 2.72 -10.35
N PHE A 92 -7.06 3.93 -10.65
CA PHE A 92 -6.53 4.85 -9.65
C PHE A 92 -7.60 5.48 -8.77
N ASN A 93 -8.81 5.69 -9.31
CA ASN A 93 -9.94 6.23 -8.56
C ASN A 93 -10.50 5.20 -7.56
N ASP A 94 -10.45 3.91 -7.88
CA ASP A 94 -10.99 2.84 -7.00
C ASP A 94 -10.19 2.67 -5.70
N ILE A 95 -8.90 3.01 -5.71
CA ILE A 95 -8.00 2.94 -4.55
C ILE A 95 -7.79 4.30 -3.86
N LYS A 96 -8.39 5.37 -4.40
CA LYS A 96 -8.35 6.68 -3.78
C LYS A 96 -9.36 6.73 -2.65
N THR A 97 -8.88 6.86 -1.43
CA THR A 97 -9.73 7.14 -0.27
C THR A 97 -9.60 8.61 0.09
N LEU A 98 -10.73 9.24 0.38
CA LEU A 98 -10.80 10.58 0.97
C LEU A 98 -11.14 10.40 2.44
N GLN A 99 -10.35 11.04 3.31
CA GLN A 99 -10.70 11.09 4.72
C GLN A 99 -12.07 11.78 4.88
N ASN A 100 -12.96 11.17 5.66
CA ASN A 100 -14.27 11.74 5.95
C ASN A 100 -14.28 12.34 7.37
N PHE A 101 -14.50 13.66 7.49
CA PHE A 101 -14.54 14.38 8.78
C PHE A 101 -15.40 13.70 9.84
N ASP A 102 -16.56 13.21 9.38
CA ASP A 102 -17.65 12.88 10.27
C ASP A 102 -17.38 11.55 10.98
N ASN A 103 -16.52 10.70 10.41
CA ASN A 103 -16.35 9.32 10.85
C ASN A 103 -14.89 8.80 10.93
N GLU A 104 -13.87 9.55 10.50
CA GLU A 104 -12.48 9.06 10.51
C GLU A 104 -11.55 9.88 11.41
N PHE A 105 -11.29 9.34 12.61
CA PHE A 105 -10.25 9.84 13.51
C PHE A 105 -8.94 9.12 13.27
N LEU A 106 -7.89 9.91 13.07
CA LEU A 106 -6.52 9.42 13.01
C LEU A 106 -5.79 9.78 14.30
N TYR A 107 -4.88 8.94 14.73
CA TYR A 107 -4.22 9.06 16.02
C TYR A 107 -2.71 9.11 15.83
N LYS A 108 -2.04 9.90 16.66
CA LYS A 108 -0.58 9.83 16.81
C LYS A 108 -0.24 9.60 18.26
N MET A 109 0.67 8.69 18.51
CA MET A 109 1.23 8.44 19.83
C MET A 109 2.72 8.81 19.86
N ARG A 110 3.18 9.37 20.98
CA ARG A 110 4.60 9.58 21.29
C ARG A 110 4.91 9.09 22.69
N VAL A 111 6.12 8.57 22.88
CA VAL A 111 6.65 8.22 24.21
C VAL A 111 7.24 9.48 24.85
N GLY A 112 6.87 9.78 26.08
CA GLY A 112 7.38 10.87 26.91
C GLY A 112 6.67 10.93 28.26
N THR A 113 7.46 10.99 29.35
CA THR A 113 6.98 11.04 30.74
C THR A 113 7.00 12.46 31.31
N ASP A 114 8.14 13.14 31.17
CA ASP A 114 8.45 14.34 31.97
C ASP A 114 8.12 15.65 31.24
N HIS A 115 7.65 15.54 29.99
CA HIS A 115 7.34 16.66 29.11
C HIS A 115 6.01 16.44 28.43
N VAL A 116 5.05 17.36 28.62
CA VAL A 116 3.79 17.35 27.88
C VAL A 116 4.02 17.94 26.50
N PHE A 117 3.86 17.14 25.46
CA PHE A 117 4.07 17.58 24.09
C PHE A 117 3.03 18.62 23.67
N THR A 118 3.50 19.73 23.12
CA THR A 118 2.65 20.72 22.47
C THR A 118 2.07 20.18 21.17
N ARG A 119 1.01 20.83 20.67
CA ARG A 119 0.42 20.50 19.35
C ARG A 119 1.46 20.48 18.22
N LYS A 120 2.43 21.40 18.25
CA LYS A 120 3.50 21.49 17.24
C LYS A 120 4.45 20.28 17.34
N GLU A 121 4.78 19.85 18.55
CA GLU A 121 5.64 18.68 18.76
C GLU A 121 4.94 17.36 18.42
N MET A 122 3.62 17.29 18.60
CA MET A 122 2.80 16.16 18.17
C MET A 122 2.61 16.10 16.64
N PHE A 123 3.14 17.03 15.86
CA PHE A 123 3.10 16.96 14.40
C PHE A 123 4.29 16.17 13.83
N HIS A 124 4.65 16.39 12.55
CA HIS A 124 5.90 15.87 12.01
C HIS A 124 7.11 16.56 12.65
N ILE A 125 8.27 15.90 12.62
CA ILE A 125 9.53 16.51 13.07
C ILE A 125 9.80 17.78 12.23
N PRO A 126 10.18 18.92 12.84
CA PRO A 126 10.51 20.13 12.08
C PRO A 126 11.63 19.89 11.05
N LEU A 127 11.57 20.59 9.90
CA LEU A 127 12.48 20.37 8.78
C LEU A 127 13.95 20.66 9.13
N GLU A 128 14.19 21.60 10.03
CA GLU A 128 15.49 21.96 10.59
C GLU A 128 16.07 20.84 11.46
N LEU A 129 15.23 19.95 12.00
CA LEU A 129 15.63 18.78 12.80
C LEU A 129 15.68 17.49 11.96
N ARG A 130 15.78 17.58 10.63
CA ARG A 130 15.77 16.40 9.75
C ARG A 130 16.88 15.38 10.00
N GLY A 131 17.96 15.78 10.70
CA GLY A 131 19.05 14.88 11.09
C GLY A 131 18.64 13.78 12.08
N ILE A 132 17.54 13.96 12.82
CA ILE A 132 17.02 12.94 13.77
C ILE A 132 15.85 12.11 13.21
N VAL A 133 15.51 12.30 11.93
CA VAL A 133 14.42 11.53 11.29
C VAL A 133 14.93 10.13 10.97
N SER A 134 14.39 9.14 11.67
CA SER A 134 14.66 7.72 11.38
C SER A 134 14.02 7.28 10.08
N THR A 135 14.63 6.30 9.43
CA THR A 135 14.04 5.63 8.26
C THR A 135 12.93 4.68 8.69
N ASN A 136 11.78 4.82 8.08
CA ASN A 136 10.60 3.97 8.22
C ASN A 136 10.18 3.46 6.83
N ARG A 137 9.14 2.61 6.77
CA ARG A 137 8.64 2.01 5.53
C ARG A 137 8.33 3.07 4.48
N TYR A 138 7.50 4.07 4.83
CA TYR A 138 7.13 5.17 3.95
C TYR A 138 7.85 6.46 4.35
N SER A 139 9.17 6.51 4.19
CA SER A 139 9.97 7.70 4.50
C SER A 139 11.08 7.91 3.49
N ILE A 140 11.38 9.16 3.15
CA ILE A 140 12.59 9.51 2.40
C ILE A 140 13.61 10.04 3.43
N PRO A 141 14.88 9.58 3.44
CA PRO A 141 15.89 10.08 4.37
C PRO A 141 15.94 11.61 4.39
N GLY A 142 15.83 12.20 5.59
CA GLY A 142 15.81 13.65 5.78
C GLY A 142 14.51 14.36 5.41
N LEU A 143 13.45 13.63 5.05
CA LEU A 143 12.10 14.16 4.87
C LEU A 143 11.21 13.76 6.06
N PRO A 144 10.81 14.70 6.91
CA PRO A 144 9.82 14.43 7.94
C PRO A 144 8.47 14.06 7.34
N CYS A 145 7.90 12.95 7.80
CA CYS A 145 6.53 12.54 7.50
C CYS A 145 5.72 12.45 8.80
N ILE A 146 4.40 12.55 8.70
CA ILE A 146 3.50 12.25 9.81
C ILE A 146 2.99 10.81 9.67
N TYR A 147 3.20 10.03 10.73
CA TYR A 147 2.67 8.68 10.87
C TYR A 147 1.47 8.74 11.81
N LEU A 148 0.34 8.21 11.34
CA LEU A 148 -0.93 8.19 12.03
C LEU A 148 -1.50 6.77 12.00
N GLY A 149 -2.12 6.34 13.10
CA GLY A 149 -2.86 5.07 13.18
C GLY A 149 -4.36 5.30 13.15
N SER A 150 -5.11 4.31 12.69
CA SER A 150 -6.58 4.31 12.70
C SER A 150 -7.17 4.17 14.10
N THR A 151 -6.37 3.68 15.07
CA THR A 151 -6.75 3.60 16.48
C THR A 151 -5.56 3.91 17.39
N PRO A 152 -5.79 4.30 18.66
CA PRO A 152 -4.74 4.39 19.67
C PRO A 152 -4.00 3.06 19.89
N LEU A 153 -4.72 1.93 19.79
CA LEU A 153 -4.15 0.59 19.94
C LEU A 153 -3.13 0.32 18.84
N THR A 154 -3.46 0.62 17.57
CA THR A 154 -2.53 0.50 16.44
C THR A 154 -1.27 1.34 16.68
N CYS A 155 -1.41 2.58 17.16
CA CYS A 155 -0.25 3.43 17.46
C CYS A 155 0.64 2.84 18.56
N TRP A 156 0.03 2.31 19.62
CA TRP A 156 0.75 1.66 20.73
C TRP A 156 1.51 0.42 20.26
N GLU A 157 0.88 -0.39 19.41
CA GLU A 157 1.49 -1.57 18.83
C GLU A 157 2.67 -1.25 17.91
N GLU A 158 2.59 -0.16 17.14
CA GLU A 158 3.67 0.33 16.27
C GLU A 158 4.85 0.91 17.05
N LEU A 159 4.60 1.47 18.24
CA LEU A 159 5.65 1.93 19.15
C LEU A 159 6.31 0.78 19.94
N ASN A 160 6.05 -0.48 19.58
CA ASN A 160 6.49 -1.68 20.30
C ASN A 160 5.97 -1.75 21.74
N LYS A 161 4.71 -1.36 21.95
CA LYS A 161 3.97 -1.58 23.20
C LYS A 161 4.66 -0.98 24.44
N PRO A 162 4.99 0.33 24.43
CA PRO A 162 5.59 1.00 25.59
C PRO A 162 4.64 1.01 26.80
N ASP A 163 5.14 1.32 28.00
CA ASP A 163 4.27 1.51 29.16
C ASP A 163 3.26 2.67 28.89
N LEU A 164 1.97 2.40 29.11
CA LEU A 164 0.88 3.35 28.89
C LEU A 164 1.00 4.61 29.74
N ASN A 165 1.72 4.58 30.87
CA ASN A 165 2.00 5.77 31.68
C ASN A 165 3.07 6.67 31.07
N THR A 166 3.74 6.21 30.00
CA THR A 166 4.83 6.93 29.34
C THR A 166 4.45 7.40 27.94
N VAL A 167 3.17 7.40 27.58
CA VAL A 167 2.71 7.80 26.25
C VAL A 167 1.74 8.96 26.29
N GLN A 168 1.76 9.74 25.22
CA GLN A 168 0.83 10.83 24.96
C GLN A 168 0.24 10.66 23.56
N ILE A 169 -1.06 10.95 23.43
CA ILE A 169 -1.82 10.72 22.20
C ILE A 169 -2.41 12.05 21.73
N SER A 170 -2.44 12.26 20.40
CA SER A 170 -3.18 13.33 19.76
C SER A 170 -4.10 12.78 18.69
N VAL A 171 -5.23 13.45 18.49
CA VAL A 171 -6.21 13.16 17.45
C VAL A 171 -6.02 14.12 16.28
N PHE A 172 -6.07 13.57 15.08
CA PHE A 172 -5.97 14.25 13.80
C PHE A 172 -7.26 14.07 13.02
N LYS A 173 -7.80 15.18 12.51
CA LYS A 173 -9.01 15.25 11.68
C LYS A 173 -8.72 16.16 10.50
N SER A 174 -9.12 15.76 9.30
CA SER A 174 -9.02 16.56 8.08
C SER A 174 -10.06 16.10 7.06
N ASP A 175 -10.51 17.04 6.22
CA ASP A 175 -11.47 16.80 5.12
C ASP A 175 -10.83 16.84 3.75
N ASP A 176 -9.55 17.18 3.74
CA ASP A 176 -8.78 17.49 2.55
C ASP A 176 -7.50 16.65 2.52
N ILE A 177 -7.60 15.41 2.99
CA ILE A 177 -6.51 14.42 2.89
C ILE A 177 -7.02 13.25 2.07
N SER A 178 -6.35 13.07 0.95
CA SER A 178 -6.50 11.91 0.08
C SER A 178 -5.35 10.96 0.26
N TYR A 179 -5.61 9.66 0.24
CA TYR A 179 -4.55 8.67 0.35
C TYR A 179 -4.86 7.45 -0.52
N ILE A 180 -3.79 6.79 -0.96
CA ILE A 180 -3.89 5.46 -1.59
C ILE A 180 -4.05 4.41 -0.48
N ASP A 181 -5.12 3.62 -0.54
CA ASP A 181 -5.32 2.50 0.40
C ASP A 181 -4.70 1.20 -0.14
N LEU A 182 -3.57 0.80 0.46
CA LEU A 182 -2.90 -0.47 0.23
C LEU A 182 -3.09 -1.45 1.39
N SER A 183 -4.00 -1.16 2.32
CA SER A 183 -4.17 -1.91 3.57
C SER A 183 -5.17 -3.06 3.47
N THR A 184 -6.06 -3.05 2.49
CA THR A 184 -7.14 -4.06 2.36
C THR A 184 -6.60 -5.43 1.90
N PRO A 185 -6.52 -6.45 2.78
CA PRO A 185 -6.04 -7.77 2.38
C PRO A 185 -7.08 -8.54 1.53
N PRO A 186 -6.67 -9.58 0.79
CA PRO A 186 -7.55 -10.28 -0.15
C PRO A 186 -8.81 -10.89 0.46
N ASP A 187 -8.74 -11.41 1.69
CA ASP A 187 -9.87 -12.00 2.41
C ASP A 187 -10.93 -10.94 2.77
N VAL A 188 -10.51 -9.80 3.33
CA VAL A 188 -11.40 -8.67 3.63
C VAL A 188 -12.03 -8.12 2.36
N PHE A 189 -11.25 -8.03 1.28
CA PHE A 189 -11.77 -7.61 -0.03
C PHE A 189 -12.88 -8.56 -0.51
N ILE A 190 -12.64 -9.87 -0.48
CA ILE A 190 -13.62 -10.89 -0.89
C ILE A 190 -14.88 -10.82 -0.02
N GLU A 191 -14.76 -10.67 1.29
CA GLU A 191 -15.92 -10.52 2.19
C GLU A 191 -16.76 -9.28 1.85
N LYS A 192 -16.10 -8.14 1.57
CA LYS A 192 -16.77 -6.90 1.12
C LYS A 192 -17.55 -7.14 -0.18
N ILE A 193 -16.94 -7.84 -1.12
CA ILE A 193 -17.58 -8.18 -2.39
C ILE A 193 -18.79 -9.10 -2.17
N ILE A 194 -18.65 -10.19 -1.40
CA ILE A 194 -19.75 -11.11 -1.07
C ILE A 194 -20.91 -10.37 -0.39
N LYS A 195 -20.60 -9.49 0.57
CA LYS A 195 -21.61 -8.69 1.27
C LYS A 195 -22.36 -7.78 0.29
N LYS A 196 -21.65 -7.05 -0.58
CA LYS A 196 -22.27 -6.25 -1.65
C LYS A 196 -23.19 -7.12 -2.52
N PHE A 197 -22.74 -8.30 -2.94
CA PHE A 197 -23.55 -9.23 -3.73
C PHE A 197 -24.86 -9.65 -3.03
N ASN A 198 -24.83 -9.82 -1.71
CA ASN A 198 -26.00 -10.21 -0.93
C ASN A 198 -26.96 -9.03 -0.67
N ASP A 199 -26.41 -7.83 -0.46
CA ASP A 199 -27.20 -6.62 -0.16
C ASP A 199 -27.92 -6.07 -1.42
N PHE A 200 -27.32 -6.22 -2.61
CA PHE A 200 -27.93 -5.84 -3.90
C PHE A 200 -28.75 -7.00 -4.47
N GLY A 201 -30.03 -7.07 -4.12
CA GLY A 201 -30.97 -8.10 -4.60
C GLY A 201 -31.02 -8.31 -6.13
N THR A 202 -31.65 -9.42 -6.54
CA THR A 202 -31.66 -10.08 -7.86
C THR A 202 -31.74 -9.18 -9.11
N ILE A 203 -32.37 -8.01 -9.00
CA ILE A 203 -32.71 -7.10 -10.11
C ILE A 203 -31.52 -6.21 -10.52
N MET A 204 -30.52 -6.03 -9.64
CA MET A 204 -29.28 -5.29 -9.89
C MET A 204 -28.06 -6.23 -10.07
N ARG A 205 -28.29 -7.52 -10.38
CA ARG A 205 -27.21 -8.51 -10.62
C ARG A 205 -26.40 -8.25 -11.89
N LYS A 206 -26.99 -7.60 -12.90
CA LYS A 206 -26.26 -7.22 -14.12
C LYS A 206 -25.15 -6.20 -13.84
N PRO A 207 -25.36 -5.06 -13.16
CA PRO A 207 -24.29 -4.06 -12.99
C PRO A 207 -23.06 -4.49 -12.16
N LEU A 208 -23.16 -5.54 -11.32
CA LEU A 208 -22.00 -6.03 -10.54
C LEU A 208 -20.95 -6.76 -11.40
N PHE A 209 -21.35 -7.32 -12.55
CA PHE A 209 -20.48 -8.05 -13.47
C PHE A 209 -20.68 -7.72 -14.96
N ALA A 210 -21.63 -6.85 -15.32
CA ALA A 210 -21.95 -6.44 -16.70
C ALA A 210 -22.10 -4.91 -16.86
N ASP A 211 -21.09 -4.33 -17.51
CA ASP A 211 -21.14 -3.53 -18.74
C ASP A 211 -22.08 -2.32 -18.88
N ARG A 212 -21.48 -1.11 -18.99
CA ARG A 212 -21.88 -0.06 -19.96
C ARG A 212 -20.74 0.80 -20.54
N LEU A 213 -19.54 0.85 -19.95
CA LEU A 213 -18.54 1.91 -20.26
C LEU A 213 -17.11 1.46 -20.63
N ASN A 214 -16.78 0.16 -20.72
CA ASN A 214 -15.38 -0.28 -20.91
C ASN A 214 -14.44 0.20 -19.76
N GLU A 215 -15.00 0.41 -18.55
CA GLU A 215 -14.25 0.81 -17.37
C GLU A 215 -13.99 -0.40 -16.45
N PRO A 216 -12.76 -0.57 -15.92
CA PRO A 216 -12.46 -1.50 -14.84
C PRO A 216 -13.45 -1.40 -13.68
N ASN A 217 -13.91 -2.54 -13.19
CA ASN A 217 -14.64 -2.61 -11.92
C ASN A 217 -13.66 -2.76 -10.76
N GLU A 218 -14.15 -2.56 -9.53
CA GLU A 218 -13.34 -2.62 -8.31
C GLU A 218 -12.56 -3.94 -8.14
N VAL A 219 -13.07 -5.06 -8.69
CA VAL A 219 -12.40 -6.36 -8.66
C VAL A 219 -11.19 -6.36 -9.59
N ILE A 220 -11.35 -5.91 -10.84
CA ILE A 220 -10.25 -5.82 -11.80
C ILE A 220 -9.16 -4.88 -11.29
N SER A 221 -9.55 -3.71 -10.77
CA SER A 221 -8.62 -2.74 -10.17
C SER A 221 -7.84 -3.35 -9.01
N TYR A 222 -8.50 -4.06 -8.11
CA TYR A 222 -7.83 -4.77 -7.01
C TYR A 222 -6.81 -5.80 -7.53
N LEU A 223 -7.18 -6.61 -8.52
CA LEU A 223 -6.29 -7.62 -9.11
C LEU A 223 -5.08 -6.99 -9.82
N ILE A 224 -5.26 -5.85 -10.49
CA ILE A 224 -4.15 -5.14 -11.15
C ILE A 224 -3.21 -4.50 -10.13
N ILE A 225 -3.72 -3.98 -9.02
CA ILE A 225 -2.94 -3.23 -8.02
C ILE A 225 -2.27 -4.16 -7.01
N TRP A 226 -2.74 -5.40 -6.88
CA TRP A 226 -2.21 -6.37 -5.92
C TRP A 226 -0.67 -6.52 -5.93
N PRO A 227 0.05 -6.57 -7.08
CA PRO A 227 1.52 -6.64 -7.08
C PRO A 227 2.19 -5.46 -6.34
N LEU A 228 1.64 -4.26 -6.46
CA LEU A 228 2.09 -3.09 -5.71
C LEU A 228 1.81 -3.25 -4.21
N MET A 229 0.60 -3.71 -3.84
CA MET A 229 0.23 -3.97 -2.45
C MET A 229 1.15 -5.03 -1.82
N ALA A 230 1.43 -6.10 -2.54
CA ALA A 230 2.32 -7.18 -2.14
C ALA A 230 3.75 -6.66 -1.90
N ALA A 231 4.33 -5.95 -2.87
CA ALA A 231 5.68 -5.40 -2.76
C ALA A 231 5.81 -4.36 -1.63
N CYS A 232 4.74 -3.61 -1.35
CA CYS A 232 4.71 -2.63 -0.27
C CYS A 232 4.50 -3.22 1.13
N SER A 233 3.95 -4.43 1.23
CA SER A 233 3.52 -5.05 2.48
C SER A 233 4.43 -6.18 2.98
N VAL A 234 5.57 -6.43 2.33
CA VAL A 234 6.51 -7.46 2.83
C VAL A 234 7.06 -7.07 4.21
N ARG A 235 6.96 -7.99 5.18
CA ARG A 235 7.52 -7.82 6.53
C ARG A 235 9.04 -7.76 6.45
N VAL A 236 9.61 -6.84 7.24
CA VAL A 236 11.07 -6.74 7.39
C VAL A 236 11.60 -8.02 8.01
N LYS A 237 12.51 -8.71 7.30
CA LYS A 237 13.12 -9.95 7.80
C LYS A 237 14.09 -9.68 8.96
N ASN A 238 15.01 -8.73 8.76
CA ASN A 238 16.03 -8.36 9.74
C ASN A 238 15.72 -6.97 10.31
N THR A 239 15.03 -6.91 11.44
CA THR A 239 14.58 -5.62 12.03
C THR A 239 15.73 -4.76 12.55
N THR A 240 16.84 -5.38 12.92
CA THR A 240 18.07 -4.74 13.42
C THR A 240 18.91 -4.09 12.34
N ASP A 241 18.73 -4.46 11.07
CA ASP A 241 19.57 -3.95 9.98
C ASP A 241 19.25 -2.48 9.71
N THR A 242 20.29 -1.67 9.45
CA THR A 242 20.12 -0.26 9.08
C THR A 242 19.38 -0.13 7.76
N PHE A 243 19.76 -0.94 6.78
CA PHE A 243 19.12 -1.00 5.48
C PHE A 243 18.10 -2.13 5.44
N LYS A 244 16.88 -1.81 5.02
CA LYS A 244 15.77 -2.76 4.91
C LYS A 244 15.32 -2.79 3.45
N PRO A 245 15.68 -3.84 2.68
CA PRO A 245 15.25 -3.99 1.29
C PRO A 245 13.74 -3.80 1.08
N GLU A 246 12.95 -4.24 2.05
CA GLU A 246 11.49 -4.18 2.06
C GLU A 246 10.94 -2.74 2.06
N TYR A 247 11.79 -1.74 2.32
CA TYR A 247 11.39 -0.33 2.28
C TYR A 247 11.57 0.29 0.90
N ILE A 248 12.29 -0.33 -0.04
CA ILE A 248 12.60 0.31 -1.33
C ILE A 248 11.33 0.69 -2.10
N ILE A 249 10.44 -0.27 -2.37
CA ILE A 249 9.21 -0.01 -3.12
C ILE A 249 8.27 0.97 -2.38
N PRO A 250 8.00 0.81 -1.06
CA PRO A 250 7.27 1.83 -0.29
C PRO A 250 7.85 3.25 -0.38
N GLN A 251 9.18 3.39 -0.35
CA GLN A 251 9.84 4.69 -0.42
C GLN A 251 9.77 5.29 -1.83
N LEU A 252 9.90 4.47 -2.88
CA LEU A 252 9.68 4.88 -4.27
C LEU A 252 8.22 5.31 -4.48
N LEU A 253 7.25 4.62 -3.86
CA LEU A 253 5.84 5.02 -3.88
C LEU A 253 5.61 6.36 -3.18
N LEU A 254 6.21 6.59 -2.02
CA LEU A 254 6.16 7.90 -1.37
C LEU A 254 6.75 9.00 -2.26
N GLN A 255 7.87 8.72 -2.94
CA GLN A 255 8.47 9.66 -3.89
C GLN A 255 7.54 9.95 -5.08
N PHE A 256 6.83 8.93 -5.59
CA PHE A 256 5.85 9.08 -6.67
C PHE A 256 4.69 9.98 -6.24
N ILE A 257 4.12 9.72 -5.07
CA ILE A 257 3.02 10.52 -4.50
C ILE A 257 3.42 11.99 -4.39
N ARG A 258 4.63 12.27 -3.90
CA ARG A 258 5.15 13.63 -3.79
C ARG A 258 5.42 14.30 -5.14
N TYR A 259 5.72 13.54 -6.17
CA TYR A 259 6.05 14.06 -7.48
C TYR A 259 4.79 14.38 -8.30
N ASP A 260 3.83 13.45 -8.33
CA ASP A 260 2.65 13.56 -9.18
C ASP A 260 1.45 14.23 -8.46
N GLY A 261 1.46 14.32 -7.12
CA GLY A 261 0.54 15.19 -6.37
C GLY A 261 -0.92 14.74 -6.31
N PHE A 262 -1.22 13.50 -6.73
CA PHE A 262 -2.60 12.98 -6.74
C PHE A 262 -3.14 12.56 -5.36
N PHE A 263 -2.23 12.27 -4.43
CA PHE A 263 -2.51 11.83 -3.07
C PHE A 263 -1.67 12.62 -2.08
N ASP A 264 -2.15 12.74 -0.85
CA ASP A 264 -1.44 13.34 0.28
C ASP A 264 -0.70 12.30 1.11
N GLY A 265 -1.08 11.02 1.02
CA GLY A 265 -0.46 9.95 1.79
C GLY A 265 -0.76 8.53 1.30
N VAL A 266 -0.34 7.56 2.13
CA VAL A 266 -0.55 6.13 1.94
C VAL A 266 -1.18 5.56 3.21
N MET A 267 -2.27 4.81 3.06
CA MET A 267 -2.77 3.92 4.10
C MET A 267 -2.21 2.51 3.84
N PHE A 268 -1.68 1.89 4.89
CA PHE A 268 -1.06 0.58 4.80
C PHE A 268 -1.32 -0.20 6.08
N SER A 269 -1.33 -1.53 5.96
CA SER A 269 -1.41 -2.40 7.13
C SER A 269 -0.06 -2.41 7.85
N ALA A 270 -0.09 -2.07 9.13
CA ALA A 270 1.08 -2.08 9.97
C ALA A 270 1.21 -3.47 10.61
N LYS A 271 2.35 -4.12 10.35
CA LYS A 271 2.71 -5.52 10.68
C LYS A 271 2.27 -6.54 9.68
#